data_AF-A0A939ITR7-F1
#
_entry.id   AF-A0A939ITR7-F1
#
_cell.length_a   1.000
_cell.length_b   1.000
_cell.length_c   1.000
_cell.angle_alpha   90.00
_cell.angle_beta   90.00
_cell.angle_gamma   90.00
#
_symmetry.space_group_name_H-M   'P 1'
#
loop_
_entity.id
_entity.type
_entity.pdbx_description
1 polymer ?
#
loop_
_entity_poly.entity_id
_entity_poly.type
_entity_poly.pdbx_seq_one_letter_code
_entity_poly.pdbx_strand_id
1 'polypeptide(L)' 'IVGDDEADIKNNLISVNSPIARGLIGKSLDDIVQIQTPAGVVEYEIIEVEYL' A
#
# COMPACT_ATOMS: atom_id res chain seq x y z
N ILE A 1 -5.49 3.53 2.54
CA ILE A 1 -5.20 2.35 3.42
C ILE A 1 -6.23 2.38 4.53
N VAL A 2 -6.88 1.25 4.82
CA VAL A 2 -7.99 1.15 5.79
C VAL A 2 -7.81 -0.04 6.73
N GLY A 3 -8.67 -0.19 7.74
CA GLY A 3 -8.72 -1.39 8.58
C GLY A 3 -9.21 -2.62 7.81
N ASP A 4 -9.12 -3.80 8.43
CA ASP A 4 -9.54 -5.05 7.79
C ASP A 4 -11.04 -5.07 7.49
N ASP A 5 -11.85 -4.52 8.40
CA ASP A 5 -13.31 -4.52 8.28
C ASP A 5 -13.82 -3.60 7.15
N GLU A 6 -13.04 -2.59 6.76
CA GLU A 6 -13.38 -1.68 5.64
C GLU A 6 -12.69 -2.04 4.32
N ALA A 7 -11.86 -3.09 4.29
CA ALA A 7 -11.09 -3.42 3.11
C ALA A 7 -11.98 -3.93 1.96
N ASP A 8 -11.85 -3.31 0.79
CA ASP A 8 -12.57 -3.69 -0.42
C ASP A 8 -11.75 -3.35 -1.67
N ILE A 9 -11.25 -4.40 -2.33
CA ILE A 9 -10.39 -4.26 -3.50
C ILE A 9 -11.12 -3.64 -4.69
N LYS A 10 -12.45 -3.79 -4.78
CA LYS A 10 -13.25 -3.19 -5.87
C LYS A 10 -13.29 -1.67 -5.75
N ASN A 11 -13.18 -1.15 -4.54
CA ASN A 11 -13.16 0.26 -4.22
C ASN A 11 -11.74 0.79 -3.97
N ASN A 12 -10.69 0.03 -4.34
CA ASN A 12 -9.28 0.36 -4.09
C ASN A 12 -8.94 0.59 -2.60
N LEU A 13 -9.74 0.00 -1.69
CA LEU A 13 -9.52 0.06 -0.26
C LEU A 13 -8.67 -1.13 0.17
N ILE A 14 -7.40 -0.85 0.48
CA ILE A 14 -6.43 -1.86 0.87
C ILE A 14 -6.34 -1.94 2.40
N SER A 15 -6.50 -3.15 2.94
CA SER A 15 -6.26 -3.44 4.36
C SER A 15 -4.83 -3.10 4.78
N VAL A 16 -4.70 -2.52 5.97
CA VAL A 16 -3.44 -2.23 6.67
C VAL A 16 -2.55 -3.47 6.86
N ASN A 17 -3.14 -4.68 6.89
CA ASN A 17 -2.41 -5.93 7.08
C ASN A 17 -1.85 -6.53 5.77
N SER A 18 -2.24 -6.00 4.62
CA SER A 18 -1.70 -6.44 3.33
C SER A 18 -0.18 -6.18 3.22
N PRO A 19 0.57 -6.98 2.43
CA PRO A 19 1.99 -6.71 2.19
C PRO A 19 2.23 -5.33 1.56
N ILE A 20 1.32 -4.89 0.68
CA ILE A 20 1.41 -3.60 0.00
C ILE A 20 1.26 -2.46 1.01
N ALA A 21 0.21 -2.45 1.82
CA ALA A 21 0.02 -1.41 2.82
C ALA A 21 1.20 -1.33 3.79
N ARG A 22 1.69 -2.47 4.31
CA ARG A 22 2.85 -2.50 5.21
C ARG A 22 4.14 -1.99 4.57
N GLY A 23 4.36 -2.26 3.28
CA GLY A 23 5.51 -1.75 2.54
C GLY A 23 5.49 -0.23 2.35
N LEU A 24 4.29 0.38 2.39
CA LEU A 24 4.08 1.83 2.21
C LEU A 24 4.01 2.62 3.52
N ILE A 25 3.80 1.97 4.68
CA ILE A 25 3.70 2.67 5.98
C ILE A 25 5.01 3.40 6.30
N GLY A 26 4.90 4.69 6.63
CA GLY A 26 6.01 5.54 7.03
C GLY A 26 6.88 6.02 5.86
N LYS A 27 6.46 5.77 4.62
CA LYS A 27 7.09 6.25 3.40
C LYS A 27 6.52 7.59 2.98
N SER A 28 7.30 8.35 2.23
CA SER A 28 7.00 9.71 1.82
C SER A 28 6.88 9.83 0.30
N LEU A 29 6.39 10.97 -0.17
CA LEU A 29 6.42 11.35 -1.58
C LEU A 29 7.83 11.15 -2.17
N ASP A 30 7.89 10.67 -3.41
CA ASP A 30 9.11 10.34 -4.17
C ASP A 30 9.94 9.16 -3.62
N ASP A 31 9.48 8.46 -2.57
CA ASP A 31 10.11 7.22 -2.14
C ASP A 31 9.84 6.09 -3.14
N ILE A 32 10.89 5.34 -3.48
CA ILE A 32 10.81 4.07 -4.19
C ILE A 32 10.90 2.92 -3.18
N VAL A 33 9.94 1.99 -3.22
CA VAL A 33 9.86 0.84 -2.32
C VAL A 33 9.74 -0.48 -3.07
N GLN A 34 10.43 -1.50 -2.58
CA GLN A 34 10.29 -2.87 -3.05
C GLN A 34 9.46 -3.66 -2.05
N ILE A 35 8.34 -4.22 -2.53
CA ILE A 35 7.37 -4.93 -1.71
C ILE A 35 7.35 -6.40 -2.11
N GLN A 36 7.60 -7.28 -1.15
CA GLN A 36 7.44 -8.72 -1.34
C GLN A 36 5.96 -9.09 -1.34
N THR A 37 5.47 -9.60 -2.46
CA THR A 37 4.14 -10.20 -2.59
C THR A 37 4.27 -11.71 -2.80
N PRO A 38 3.18 -12.49 -2.65
CA PRO A 38 3.20 -13.92 -3.00
C PRO A 38 3.58 -14.20 -4.45
N ALA A 39 3.35 -13.25 -5.37
CA ALA A 39 3.68 -13.36 -6.78
C ALA A 39 5.14 -12.95 -7.11
N GLY A 40 5.88 -12.44 -6.14
CA GLY A 40 7.25 -11.92 -6.32
C GLY A 40 7.44 -10.53 -5.72
N VAL A 41 8.63 -9.98 -5.93
CA VAL A 41 8.96 -8.60 -5.53
C VAL A 41 8.40 -7.63 -6.57
N VAL A 42 7.69 -6.61 -6.12
CA VAL A 42 7.16 -5.53 -6.96
C VAL A 42 7.73 -4.20 -6.46
N GLU A 43 8.20 -3.38 -7.38
CA GLU A 43 8.68 -2.03 -7.08
C GLU A 43 7.56 -1.01 -7.29
N TYR A 44 7.44 -0.08 -6.35
CA TYR A 44 6.47 1.02 -6.37
C TYR A 44 7.16 2.34 -6.10
N GLU A 45 6.67 3.41 -6.73
CA GLU A 45 7.04 4.79 -6.47
C GLU A 45 5.83 5.52 -5.90
N ILE A 46 6.03 6.29 -4.82
CA ILE A 46 4.95 7.08 -4.21
C ILE A 46 4.86 8.43 -4.92
N ILE A 47 3.85 8.56 -5.78
CA ILE A 47 3.60 9.77 -6.56
C ILE A 47 2.74 10.81 -5.82
N GLU A 48 1.99 10.41 -4.79
CA GLU A 48 1.07 11.26 -4.06
C GLU A 48 0.66 10.64 -2.71
N VAL A 49 0.35 11.49 -1.72
CA VAL A 49 -0.22 11.09 -0.42
C VAL A 49 -1.37 12.04 -0.06
N GLU A 50 -2.59 11.51 -0.02
CA GLU A 50 -3.79 12.25 0.35
C GLU A 50 -4.44 11.64 1.60
N TYR A 51 -5.07 12.51 2.41
CA TYR A 51 -5.91 12.12 3.54
C TYR A 51 -7.35 12.53 3.24
N LEU A 52 -8.27 11.59 3.40
CA LEU A 52 -9.72 11.76 3.22
C LEU A 52 -10.44 11.76 4.56
#